data_AF-A0A674CLA1-F1
#
_entry.id   AF-A0A674CLA1-F1
#
_cell.length_a   1.000
_cell.length_b   1.000
_cell.length_c   1.000
_cell.angle_alpha   90.00
_cell.angle_beta   90.00
_cell.angle_gamma   90.00
#
_symmetry.space_group_name_H-M   'P 1'
#
loop_
_entity.id
_entity.type
_entity.pdbx_description
1 polymer ?
#
loop_
_entity_poly.entity_id
_entity_poly.type
_entity_poly.pdbx_seq_one_letter_code
_entity_poly.pdbx_strand_id
1 'polypeptide(L)'
;MQWRPRCNLEVALKLRTIHFHPRHRFQSSPILTGKPQTWQPCLRLKPRDPTMSALSGKVQTVLGPIEPDQLGRTMTHEHLTMTFECCYFSPAPGDETVAQAPIQMKNLFWLKQNPYSSHENLLLLQETNAVREELHEYRKAGGGTIVENTTQGIARDLPCLKQLAKESGVHIIGGAGYYVDATHSEATRKMTVEKLTDIIISEVLHGADGTEIRCGVIGEIGCSWPITDSEKKVLQATAHAQTELGCPVIIHPGRNPGAPAEIVRLLQEAGGDISKTVMSHLDRTILDNGELLEFAKMGSYLEYDLFGMETLNYAYNLEVDMPSDSQRVKALAFLVQEGYEDNIVIAHDIHTKNRLTKYGGHGYSHILKNIVPKMLRRGINQTQVDKILIDNPKRWLTFK
;
A
#
# COMPACT_ATOMS: atom_id res chain seq x y z
N MET A 1 -33.58 47.83 19.35
CA MET A 1 -34.01 47.84 17.94
C MET A 1 -34.01 46.41 17.43
N GLN A 2 -35.16 45.74 17.53
CA GLN A 2 -35.47 44.50 16.81
C GLN A 2 -35.85 44.89 15.38
N TRP A 3 -35.43 44.14 14.37
CA TRP A 3 -36.24 43.92 13.16
C TRP A 3 -35.82 42.61 12.49
N ARG A 4 -36.68 41.60 12.61
CA ARG A 4 -36.89 40.57 11.58
C ARG A 4 -37.74 41.18 10.46
N PRO A 5 -37.80 40.52 9.28
CA PRO A 5 -39.12 40.03 8.87
C PRO A 5 -39.15 38.54 8.51
N ARG A 6 -40.36 37.98 8.61
CA ARG A 6 -40.77 36.59 8.39
C ARG A 6 -41.26 36.37 6.94
N CYS A 7 -41.10 35.12 6.50
CA CYS A 7 -42.02 34.23 5.76
C CYS A 7 -43.01 34.77 4.71
N ASN A 8 -43.10 34.12 3.54
CA ASN A 8 -44.03 32.99 3.33
C ASN A 8 -43.86 32.28 1.97
N LEU A 9 -44.00 30.95 2.02
CA LEU A 9 -44.70 29.97 1.15
C LEU A 9 -45.04 30.40 -0.31
N GLU A 10 -44.98 29.57 -1.35
CA GLU A 10 -45.34 28.14 -1.48
C GLU A 10 -45.03 27.65 -2.92
N VAL A 11 -45.17 26.33 -3.13
CA VAL A 11 -45.59 25.61 -4.36
C VAL A 11 -44.62 24.54 -4.93
N ALA A 12 -45.00 23.32 -4.58
CA ALA A 12 -45.08 22.07 -5.36
C ALA A 12 -43.85 21.17 -5.60
N LEU A 13 -43.82 20.11 -4.78
CA LEU A 13 -43.36 18.77 -5.14
C LEU A 13 -44.00 18.26 -6.44
N LYS A 14 -43.21 17.57 -7.28
CA LYS A 14 -43.70 16.52 -8.20
C LYS A 14 -42.96 15.22 -7.92
N LEU A 15 -43.58 14.40 -7.07
CA LEU A 15 -43.36 12.96 -7.02
C LEU A 15 -43.99 12.33 -8.27
N ARG A 16 -43.22 11.55 -9.04
CA ARG A 16 -43.79 10.64 -10.04
C ARG A 16 -43.84 9.24 -9.44
N THR A 17 -45.05 8.87 -9.04
CA THR A 17 -45.49 7.52 -8.70
C THR A 17 -45.57 6.70 -9.99
N ILE A 18 -44.84 5.58 -10.08
CA ILE A 18 -45.04 4.58 -11.13
C ILE A 18 -46.01 3.53 -10.59
N HIS A 19 -47.12 3.35 -11.30
CA HIS A 19 -48.15 2.34 -11.01
C HIS A 19 -47.66 0.94 -11.39
N PHE A 20 -47.75 0.01 -10.44
CA PHE A 20 -47.77 -1.42 -10.71
C PHE A 20 -49.23 -1.90 -10.84
N HIS A 21 -49.51 -2.67 -11.90
CA HIS A 21 -50.71 -3.51 -11.99
C HIS A 21 -50.30 -4.98 -12.12
N PRO A 22 -51.00 -5.91 -11.45
CA PRO A 22 -50.59 -7.30 -11.36
C PRO A 22 -51.28 -8.19 -12.40
N ARG A 23 -50.74 -9.41 -12.51
CA ARG A 23 -51.22 -10.63 -13.19
C ARG A 23 -50.59 -10.86 -14.57
N HIS A 24 -49.74 -11.89 -14.66
CA HIS A 24 -50.01 -13.02 -15.55
C HIS A 24 -49.30 -14.29 -15.05
N ARG A 25 -49.93 -15.41 -15.40
CA ARG A 25 -49.81 -16.79 -14.90
C ARG A 25 -48.41 -17.41 -15.00
N PHE A 26 -48.14 -18.28 -14.02
CA PHE A 26 -47.18 -19.37 -14.10
C PHE A 26 -47.48 -20.31 -15.28
N GLN A 27 -46.47 -20.54 -16.12
CA GLN A 27 -46.32 -21.75 -16.93
C GLN A 27 -44.86 -22.21 -16.84
N SER A 28 -44.71 -23.52 -16.72
CA SER A 28 -43.49 -24.26 -16.39
C SER A 28 -42.72 -24.74 -17.64
N SER A 29 -41.39 -24.75 -17.49
CA SER A 29 -40.39 -25.59 -18.20
C SER A 29 -40.00 -25.21 -19.66
N PRO A 30 -38.78 -25.57 -20.16
CA PRO A 30 -37.77 -26.47 -19.59
C PRO A 30 -36.34 -25.90 -19.44
N ILE A 31 -35.55 -26.64 -18.66
CA ILE A 31 -34.13 -26.48 -18.37
C ILE A 31 -33.30 -26.68 -19.65
N LEU A 32 -32.50 -25.68 -20.03
CA LEU A 32 -31.44 -25.81 -21.03
C LEU A 32 -30.11 -26.05 -20.31
N THR A 33 -29.58 -27.25 -20.49
CA THR A 33 -28.27 -27.69 -20.00
C THR A 33 -27.16 -27.10 -20.88
N GLY A 34 -26.72 -25.88 -20.56
CA GLY A 34 -25.48 -25.32 -21.07
C GLY A 34 -24.29 -25.86 -20.29
N LYS A 35 -23.39 -26.60 -20.95
CA LYS A 35 -22.10 -27.02 -20.37
C LYS A 35 -21.25 -25.77 -20.04
N PRO A 36 -20.66 -25.64 -18.85
CA PRO A 36 -19.69 -24.59 -18.60
C PRO A 36 -18.42 -24.84 -19.43
N GLN A 37 -17.98 -23.83 -20.18
CA GLN A 37 -16.66 -23.81 -20.80
C GLN A 37 -15.61 -23.81 -19.68
N THR A 38 -14.96 -24.95 -19.49
CA THR A 38 -13.82 -25.07 -18.59
C THR A 38 -12.62 -24.37 -19.22
N TRP A 39 -12.19 -23.26 -18.63
CA TRP A 39 -10.88 -22.68 -18.87
C TRP A 39 -9.82 -23.67 -18.38
N GLN A 40 -9.16 -24.37 -19.31
CA GLN A 40 -7.96 -25.13 -18.99
C GLN A 40 -6.76 -24.18 -19.08
N PRO A 41 -5.97 -23.98 -18.01
CA PRO A 41 -4.72 -23.27 -18.11
C PRO A 41 -3.76 -24.13 -18.93
N CYS A 42 -3.39 -23.66 -20.11
CA CYS A 42 -2.35 -24.26 -20.92
C CYS A 42 -0.98 -23.89 -20.30
N LEU A 43 -0.66 -24.49 -19.15
CA LEU A 43 0.66 -24.41 -18.53
C LEU A 43 1.64 -25.20 -19.40
N ARG A 44 2.20 -24.57 -20.43
CA ARG A 44 3.46 -25.04 -21.00
C ARG A 44 4.49 -24.92 -19.89
N LEU A 45 4.95 -26.06 -19.36
CA LEU A 45 6.08 -26.14 -18.45
C LEU A 45 7.32 -25.61 -19.18
N LYS A 46 7.58 -24.30 -19.08
CA LYS A 46 8.87 -23.73 -19.44
C LYS A 46 9.94 -24.33 -18.51
N PRO A 47 11.17 -24.59 -18.98
CA PRO A 47 12.27 -24.95 -18.11
C PRO A 47 12.39 -23.91 -16.99
N ARG A 48 12.57 -24.33 -15.73
CA ARG A 48 12.75 -23.39 -14.61
C ARG A 48 13.95 -22.50 -14.89
N ASP A 49 13.76 -21.18 -14.85
CA ASP A 49 14.84 -20.21 -14.97
C ASP A 49 15.86 -20.45 -13.83
N PRO A 50 17.17 -20.62 -14.12
CA PRO A 50 18.18 -20.86 -13.10
C PRO A 50 18.23 -19.75 -12.03
N THR A 51 17.83 -18.52 -12.36
CA THR A 51 17.74 -17.42 -11.37
C THR A 51 16.66 -17.66 -10.32
N MET A 52 15.54 -18.31 -10.67
CA MET A 52 14.53 -18.69 -9.69
C MET A 52 15.08 -19.68 -8.65
N SER A 53 15.88 -20.66 -9.10
CA SER A 53 16.50 -21.62 -8.18
C SER A 53 17.45 -20.96 -7.18
N ALA A 54 18.02 -19.81 -7.53
CA ALA A 54 18.91 -19.05 -6.64
C ALA A 54 18.15 -18.14 -5.66
N LEU A 55 16.88 -17.81 -5.94
CA LEU A 55 16.03 -16.98 -5.08
C LEU A 55 15.25 -17.77 -4.04
N SER A 56 14.89 -19.04 -4.32
CA SER A 56 14.16 -19.87 -3.36
C SER A 56 14.88 -19.92 -2.00
N GLY A 57 14.15 -19.62 -0.93
CA GLY A 57 14.66 -19.53 0.42
C GLY A 57 15.49 -18.27 0.74
N LYS A 58 15.62 -17.31 -0.18
CA LYS A 58 16.35 -16.05 -0.01
C LYS A 58 15.41 -14.85 -0.03
N VAL A 59 15.97 -13.69 0.30
CA VAL A 59 15.33 -12.37 0.11
C VAL A 59 16.16 -11.57 -0.88
N GLN A 60 15.52 -11.00 -1.90
CA GLN A 60 16.19 -10.20 -2.92
C GLN A 60 16.23 -8.72 -2.48
N THR A 61 17.43 -8.16 -2.32
CA THR A 61 17.65 -6.71 -2.08
C THR A 61 18.18 -6.03 -3.35
N VAL A 62 18.24 -4.70 -3.38
CA VAL A 62 18.87 -3.95 -4.48
C VAL A 62 20.39 -4.21 -4.61
N LEU A 63 21.01 -4.85 -3.61
CA LEU A 63 22.41 -5.29 -3.63
C LEU A 63 22.59 -6.77 -3.96
N GLY A 64 21.51 -7.53 -4.13
CA GLY A 64 21.53 -8.96 -4.36
C GLY A 64 20.76 -9.76 -3.30
N PRO A 65 20.72 -11.09 -3.46
CA PRO A 65 20.05 -11.98 -2.52
C PRO A 65 20.80 -12.06 -1.19
N ILE A 66 20.06 -12.15 -0.09
CA ILE A 66 20.57 -12.37 1.28
C ILE A 66 19.81 -13.51 1.96
N GLU A 67 20.37 -14.07 3.03
CA GLU A 67 19.63 -14.98 3.90
C GLU A 67 18.51 -14.24 4.64
N PRO A 68 17.33 -14.85 4.84
CA PRO A 68 16.23 -14.23 5.57
C PRO A 68 16.62 -13.76 7.00
N ASP A 69 17.54 -14.44 7.66
CA ASP A 69 18.03 -14.07 9.01
C ASP A 69 18.81 -12.75 9.03
N GLN A 70 19.25 -12.25 7.89
CA GLN A 70 20.00 -11.00 7.78
C GLN A 70 19.10 -9.76 7.76
N LEU A 71 17.77 -9.91 7.62
CA LEU A 71 16.85 -8.78 7.50
C LEU A 71 16.83 -7.88 8.73
N GLY A 72 16.86 -8.47 9.93
CA GLY A 72 16.66 -7.74 11.19
C GLY A 72 15.28 -7.09 11.29
N ARG A 73 15.20 -5.98 12.04
CA ARG A 73 13.96 -5.18 12.14
C ARG A 73 13.65 -4.55 10.80
N THR A 74 12.44 -4.75 10.28
CA THR A 74 12.06 -4.40 8.92
C THR A 74 10.87 -3.46 8.90
N MET A 75 10.96 -2.35 8.16
CA MET A 75 9.79 -1.54 7.77
C MET A 75 9.27 -2.06 6.44
N THR A 76 8.00 -2.48 6.40
CA THR A 76 7.42 -3.20 5.26
C THR A 76 6.85 -2.31 4.16
N HIS A 77 6.75 -1.01 4.43
CA HIS A 77 6.21 -0.05 3.49
C HIS A 77 6.80 1.35 3.68
N GLU A 78 7.74 1.72 2.82
CA GLU A 78 8.31 3.06 2.78
C GLU A 78 8.53 3.53 1.34
N HIS A 79 8.75 4.83 1.18
CA HIS A 79 9.29 5.40 -0.04
C HIS A 79 10.56 6.19 0.28
N LEU A 80 11.59 6.02 -0.55
CA LEU A 80 12.89 6.67 -0.34
C LEU A 80 13.20 7.68 -1.44
N THR A 81 12.59 7.49 -2.61
CA THR A 81 12.71 8.37 -3.76
C THR A 81 11.46 8.23 -4.62
N MET A 82 10.56 9.22 -4.55
CA MET A 82 9.32 9.21 -5.32
C MET A 82 8.80 10.61 -5.62
N THR A 83 7.92 10.72 -6.61
CA THR A 83 6.98 11.84 -6.75
C THR A 83 5.58 11.37 -6.44
N PHE A 84 4.87 12.15 -5.64
CA PHE A 84 3.46 11.91 -5.32
C PHE A 84 2.55 12.98 -5.94
N GLU A 85 3.00 13.62 -7.02
CA GLU A 85 2.24 14.65 -7.73
C GLU A 85 0.93 14.16 -8.34
N CYS A 86 0.82 12.86 -8.67
CA CYS A 86 -0.44 12.25 -9.12
C CYS A 86 -1.55 12.36 -8.07
N CYS A 87 -1.18 12.67 -6.83
CA CYS A 87 -2.02 12.78 -5.67
C CYS A 87 -2.22 14.23 -5.22
N TYR A 88 -1.75 15.22 -6.00
CA TYR A 88 -1.95 16.63 -5.67
C TYR A 88 -3.43 17.00 -5.51
N PHE A 89 -3.73 17.79 -4.48
CA PHE A 89 -5.06 18.33 -4.22
C PHE A 89 -5.00 19.86 -4.11
N SER A 90 -5.84 20.56 -4.86
CA SER A 90 -5.86 22.02 -4.82
C SER A 90 -6.10 22.54 -3.40
N PRO A 91 -5.34 23.55 -2.94
CA PRO A 91 -5.55 24.15 -1.63
C PRO A 91 -6.94 24.78 -1.53
N ALA A 92 -7.42 24.96 -0.30
CA ALA A 92 -8.64 25.71 -0.06
C ALA A 92 -8.50 27.17 -0.54
N PRO A 93 -9.59 27.84 -0.95
CA PRO A 93 -9.55 29.24 -1.35
C PRO A 93 -8.93 30.12 -0.27
N GLY A 94 -7.87 30.86 -0.61
CA GLY A 94 -7.11 31.71 0.31
C GLY A 94 -5.79 31.10 0.80
N ASP A 95 -5.60 29.79 0.63
CA ASP A 95 -4.38 29.08 1.03
C ASP A 95 -3.35 28.95 -0.11
N GLU A 96 -3.60 29.50 -1.29
CA GLU A 96 -2.72 29.37 -2.46
C GLU A 96 -1.30 29.87 -2.19
N THR A 97 -1.19 30.97 -1.42
CA THR A 97 0.12 31.55 -1.06
C THR A 97 0.92 30.64 -0.14
N VAL A 98 0.27 29.98 0.83
CA VAL A 98 0.97 29.06 1.76
C VAL A 98 1.30 27.72 1.09
N ALA A 99 0.45 27.25 0.18
CA ALA A 99 0.66 26.07 -0.64
C ALA A 99 1.92 26.14 -1.53
N GLN A 100 2.20 27.32 -2.08
CA GLN A 100 3.35 27.60 -2.94
C GLN A 100 4.60 28.03 -2.16
N ALA A 101 4.48 28.29 -0.85
CA ALA A 101 5.60 28.75 -0.04
C ALA A 101 6.58 27.60 0.28
N PRO A 102 7.89 27.89 0.39
CA PRO A 102 8.86 26.90 0.82
C PRO A 102 8.52 26.28 2.18
N ILE A 103 8.92 25.03 2.40
CA ILE A 103 8.70 24.36 3.68
C ILE A 103 9.52 25.05 4.78
N GLN A 104 8.85 25.67 5.75
CA GLN A 104 9.44 26.46 6.82
C GLN A 104 8.71 26.25 8.13
N MET A 105 9.39 26.42 9.27
CA MET A 105 8.77 26.25 10.61
C MET A 105 7.42 26.97 10.77
N LYS A 106 7.25 28.15 10.17
CA LYS A 106 6.02 28.96 10.25
C LYS A 106 4.81 28.33 9.54
N ASN A 107 4.99 27.49 8.52
CA ASN A 107 3.91 26.87 7.74
C ASN A 107 3.78 25.35 7.96
N LEU A 108 4.62 24.75 8.81
CA LEU A 108 4.61 23.29 9.04
C LEU A 108 3.27 22.76 9.54
N PHE A 109 2.57 23.50 10.42
CA PHE A 109 1.28 23.03 10.90
C PHE A 109 0.23 22.96 9.79
N TRP A 110 0.17 24.00 8.95
CA TRP A 110 -0.71 24.01 7.78
C TRP A 110 -0.35 22.85 6.84
N LEU A 111 0.94 22.63 6.59
CA LEU A 111 1.42 21.56 5.72
C LEU A 111 1.11 20.16 6.29
N LYS A 112 1.17 19.98 7.61
CA LYS A 112 0.75 18.73 8.27
C LYS A 112 -0.74 18.46 8.08
N GLN A 113 -1.58 19.48 8.04
CA GLN A 113 -3.02 19.31 7.80
C GLN A 113 -3.38 19.23 6.31
N ASN A 114 -2.54 19.76 5.42
CA ASN A 114 -2.76 19.78 3.98
C ASN A 114 -1.55 19.24 3.21
N PRO A 115 -1.06 18.01 3.50
CA PRO A 115 0.20 17.51 2.96
C PRO A 115 0.19 17.37 1.44
N TYR A 116 -0.99 17.20 0.84
CA TYR A 116 -1.17 17.01 -0.60
C TYR A 116 -1.43 18.29 -1.38
N SER A 117 -1.48 19.45 -0.71
CA SER A 117 -1.73 20.75 -1.33
C SER A 117 -0.46 21.58 -1.55
N SER A 118 0.72 21.01 -1.34
CA SER A 118 1.99 21.66 -1.65
C SER A 118 2.81 20.82 -2.61
N HIS A 119 3.04 21.30 -3.83
CA HIS A 119 3.85 20.60 -4.82
C HIS A 119 5.27 20.29 -4.30
N GLU A 120 5.90 21.24 -3.60
CA GLU A 120 7.23 21.02 -3.02
C GLU A 120 7.24 19.83 -2.07
N ASN A 121 6.17 19.63 -1.30
CA ASN A 121 6.05 18.55 -0.33
C ASN A 121 5.93 17.16 -0.98
N LEU A 122 5.41 17.09 -2.20
CA LEU A 122 5.17 15.85 -2.95
C LEU A 122 6.39 15.34 -3.71
N LEU A 123 7.50 16.07 -3.67
CA LEU A 123 8.71 15.78 -4.43
C LEU A 123 9.81 15.19 -3.54
N LEU A 124 9.52 14.05 -2.88
CA LEU A 124 10.47 13.37 -1.99
C LEU A 124 11.80 13.04 -2.69
N LEU A 125 11.76 12.73 -3.98
CA LEU A 125 12.93 12.48 -4.83
C LEU A 125 13.96 13.63 -4.90
N GLN A 126 13.64 14.82 -4.39
CA GLN A 126 14.60 15.92 -4.24
C GLN A 126 15.38 15.90 -2.91
N GLU A 127 15.10 14.94 -2.02
CA GLU A 127 15.61 14.91 -0.64
C GLU A 127 16.55 13.74 -0.35
N THR A 128 17.23 13.18 -1.37
CA THR A 128 18.11 12.01 -1.24
C THR A 128 19.13 12.15 -0.09
N ASN A 129 19.70 13.33 0.12
CA ASN A 129 20.64 13.57 1.22
C ASN A 129 19.98 13.44 2.60
N ALA A 130 18.77 13.99 2.77
CA ALA A 130 18.02 13.90 4.03
C ALA A 130 17.57 12.46 4.28
N VAL A 131 17.08 11.78 3.23
CA VAL A 131 16.72 10.36 3.29
C VAL A 131 17.92 9.52 3.72
N ARG A 132 19.10 9.72 3.13
CA ARG A 132 20.33 9.02 3.52
C ARG A 132 20.67 9.23 5.01
N GLU A 133 20.63 10.47 5.49
CA GLU A 133 20.90 10.78 6.89
C GLU A 133 19.92 10.06 7.82
N GLU A 134 18.64 10.00 7.45
CA GLU A 134 17.65 9.26 8.24
C GLU A 134 17.78 7.75 8.17
N LEU A 135 18.25 7.18 7.05
CA LEU A 135 18.59 5.76 6.97
C LEU A 135 19.74 5.41 7.93
N HIS A 136 20.73 6.30 8.09
CA HIS A 136 21.75 6.12 9.12
C HIS A 136 21.16 6.17 10.54
N GLU A 137 20.23 7.09 10.80
CA GLU A 137 19.55 7.16 12.10
C GLU A 137 18.66 5.94 12.36
N TYR A 138 17.99 5.43 11.33
CA TYR A 138 17.21 4.19 11.37
C TYR A 138 18.13 3.00 11.71
N ARG A 139 19.28 2.90 11.03
CA ARG A 139 20.29 1.86 11.31
C ARG A 139 20.80 1.94 12.75
N LYS A 140 21.13 3.13 13.24
CA LYS A 140 21.55 3.37 14.63
C LYS A 140 20.47 3.00 15.65
N ALA A 141 19.20 3.18 15.30
CA ALA A 141 18.06 2.78 16.13
C ALA A 141 17.80 1.26 16.14
N GLY A 142 18.62 0.47 15.43
CA GLY A 142 18.48 -0.99 15.33
C GLY A 142 17.70 -1.47 14.09
N GLY A 143 17.43 -0.57 13.16
CA GLY A 143 16.82 -0.88 11.87
C GLY A 143 17.71 -1.76 10.99
N GLY A 144 17.09 -2.74 10.32
CA GLY A 144 17.78 -3.69 9.46
C GLY A 144 17.44 -3.51 7.99
N THR A 145 16.15 -3.51 7.67
CA THR A 145 15.66 -3.53 6.28
C THR A 145 14.51 -2.56 6.06
N ILE A 146 14.46 -1.98 4.86
CA ILE A 146 13.31 -1.22 4.36
C ILE A 146 12.83 -1.84 3.05
N VAL A 147 11.52 -2.06 2.95
CA VAL A 147 10.84 -2.36 1.70
C VAL A 147 10.40 -1.05 1.08
N GLU A 148 10.93 -0.77 -0.12
CA GLU A 148 10.69 0.44 -0.88
C GLU A 148 9.65 0.16 -1.96
N ASN A 149 8.47 0.74 -1.81
CA ASN A 149 7.28 0.41 -2.60
C ASN A 149 7.04 1.36 -3.78
N THR A 150 8.01 2.21 -4.14
CA THR A 150 7.84 3.08 -5.30
C THR A 150 7.91 2.25 -6.58
N THR A 151 6.80 2.17 -7.32
CA THR A 151 6.65 1.37 -8.55
C THR A 151 6.53 2.25 -9.80
N GLN A 152 6.24 1.62 -10.94
CA GLN A 152 5.96 2.37 -12.17
C GLN A 152 4.74 3.28 -11.98
N GLY A 153 4.90 4.54 -12.38
CA GLY A 153 3.88 5.60 -12.23
C GLY A 153 4.21 6.65 -11.17
N ILE A 154 5.12 6.35 -10.23
CA ILE A 154 5.49 7.23 -9.09
C ILE A 154 7.00 7.48 -8.97
N ALA A 155 7.72 7.32 -10.09
CA ALA A 155 9.15 7.63 -10.27
C ALA A 155 10.14 6.79 -9.43
N ARG A 156 10.03 5.46 -9.53
CA ARG A 156 11.02 4.51 -9.02
C ARG A 156 12.43 4.81 -9.55
N ASP A 157 13.45 4.78 -8.67
CA ASP A 157 14.86 4.99 -9.01
C ASP A 157 15.77 3.95 -8.33
N LEU A 158 15.89 2.78 -8.96
CA LEU A 158 16.68 1.66 -8.43
C LEU A 158 18.18 1.98 -8.26
N PRO A 159 18.85 2.71 -9.17
CA PRO A 159 20.22 3.18 -8.95
C PRO A 159 20.38 3.99 -7.67
N CYS A 160 19.47 4.93 -7.39
CA CYS A 160 19.46 5.71 -6.16
C CYS A 160 19.27 4.81 -4.93
N LEU A 161 18.32 3.87 -4.97
CA LEU A 161 18.12 2.89 -3.89
C LEU A 161 19.37 2.05 -3.62
N LYS A 162 20.07 1.60 -4.67
CA LYS A 162 21.32 0.85 -4.55
C LYS A 162 22.42 1.68 -3.89
N GLN A 163 22.50 2.97 -4.21
CA GLN A 163 23.44 3.89 -3.57
C GLN A 163 23.10 4.09 -2.09
N LEU A 164 21.84 4.35 -1.76
CA LEU A 164 21.36 4.52 -0.39
C LEU A 164 21.62 3.28 0.47
N ALA A 165 21.41 2.08 -0.07
CA ALA A 165 21.70 0.82 0.63
C ALA A 165 23.18 0.68 0.99
N LYS A 166 24.08 1.02 0.05
CA LYS A 166 25.54 0.97 0.29
C LYS A 166 25.99 2.00 1.32
N GLU A 167 25.50 3.23 1.20
CA GLU A 167 25.94 4.34 2.05
C GLU A 167 25.41 4.18 3.48
N SER A 168 24.15 3.79 3.65
CA SER A 168 23.52 3.68 4.97
C SER A 168 23.82 2.38 5.72
N GLY A 169 24.11 1.29 5.00
CA GLY A 169 24.20 -0.05 5.57
C GLY A 169 22.85 -0.68 5.95
N VAL A 170 21.74 -0.09 5.50
CA VAL A 170 20.38 -0.64 5.59
C VAL A 170 20.12 -1.49 4.35
N HIS A 171 19.52 -2.67 4.52
CA HIS A 171 19.05 -3.45 3.38
C HIS A 171 17.83 -2.76 2.76
N ILE A 172 17.83 -2.61 1.43
CA ILE A 172 16.69 -2.02 0.70
C ILE A 172 16.16 -3.05 -0.28
N ILE A 173 14.86 -3.30 -0.23
CA ILE A 173 14.14 -4.20 -1.15
C ILE A 173 13.32 -3.31 -2.08
N GLY A 174 13.60 -3.34 -3.38
CA GLY A 174 12.84 -2.55 -4.35
C GLY A 174 11.57 -3.24 -4.82
N GLY A 175 10.51 -2.46 -5.02
CA GLY A 175 9.21 -2.90 -5.50
C GLY A 175 9.09 -3.02 -7.02
N ALA A 176 8.40 -4.06 -7.49
CA ALA A 176 8.02 -4.29 -8.89
C ALA A 176 6.55 -3.93 -9.16
N GLY A 177 6.18 -3.72 -10.42
CA GLY A 177 4.78 -3.56 -10.83
C GLY A 177 4.34 -2.12 -11.04
N TYR A 178 3.05 -1.86 -10.83
CA TYR A 178 2.38 -0.62 -11.22
C TYR A 178 1.47 -0.10 -10.13
N TYR A 179 1.44 1.23 -9.98
CA TYR A 179 0.60 1.90 -9.01
C TYR A 179 -0.85 2.05 -9.50
N VAL A 180 -1.57 3.07 -9.02
CA VAL A 180 -3.00 3.25 -9.33
C VAL A 180 -3.22 3.71 -10.76
N ASP A 181 -4.46 3.53 -11.25
CA ASP A 181 -4.84 3.81 -12.63
C ASP A 181 -4.48 5.21 -13.11
N ALA A 182 -4.59 6.22 -12.24
CA ALA A 182 -4.24 7.60 -12.54
C ALA A 182 -2.78 7.79 -13.03
N THR A 183 -1.90 6.83 -12.71
CA THR A 183 -0.49 6.83 -13.11
C THR A 183 -0.19 5.93 -14.32
N HIS A 184 -1.16 5.13 -14.78
CA HIS A 184 -0.99 4.24 -15.92
C HIS A 184 -0.95 5.03 -17.23
N SER A 185 0.19 4.91 -17.93
CA SER A 185 0.35 5.43 -19.29
C SER A 185 -0.64 4.78 -20.27
N GLU A 186 -0.86 5.42 -21.43
CA GLU A 186 -1.66 4.83 -22.50
C GLU A 186 -1.09 3.47 -22.95
N ALA A 187 0.24 3.33 -22.96
CA ALA A 187 0.90 2.07 -23.28
C ALA A 187 0.54 0.99 -22.26
N THR A 188 0.65 1.28 -20.96
CA THR A 188 0.29 0.36 -19.86
C THR A 188 -1.17 -0.09 -19.99
N ARG A 189 -2.09 0.85 -20.24
CA ARG A 189 -3.52 0.55 -20.41
C ARG A 189 -3.82 -0.38 -21.58
N LYS A 190 -2.98 -0.37 -22.63
CA LYS A 190 -3.12 -1.24 -23.80
C LYS A 190 -2.43 -2.61 -23.63
N MET A 191 -1.57 -2.79 -22.64
CA MET A 191 -0.91 -4.07 -22.40
C MET A 191 -1.93 -5.15 -22.01
N THR A 192 -1.67 -6.37 -22.49
CA THR A 192 -2.39 -7.56 -22.06
C THR A 192 -1.88 -8.03 -20.70
N VAL A 193 -2.66 -8.90 -20.03
CA VAL A 193 -2.25 -9.50 -18.76
C VAL A 193 -0.93 -10.24 -18.91
N GLU A 194 -0.75 -11.00 -20.00
CA GLU A 194 0.48 -11.75 -20.26
C GLU A 194 1.69 -10.83 -20.39
N LYS A 195 1.54 -9.69 -21.08
CA LYS A 195 2.64 -8.74 -21.24
C LYS A 195 3.01 -8.07 -19.90
N LEU A 196 2.01 -7.75 -19.08
CA LEU A 196 2.24 -7.22 -17.74
C LEU A 196 2.94 -8.25 -16.85
N THR A 197 2.52 -9.52 -16.91
CA THR A 197 3.15 -10.64 -16.20
C THR A 197 4.62 -10.78 -16.60
N ASP A 198 4.92 -10.81 -17.91
CA ASP A 198 6.30 -10.91 -18.41
C ASP A 198 7.19 -9.76 -17.88
N ILE A 199 6.65 -8.54 -17.83
CA ILE A 199 7.38 -7.37 -17.30
C ILE A 199 7.66 -7.56 -15.81
N ILE A 200 6.63 -7.87 -15.01
CA ILE A 200 6.77 -8.05 -13.56
C ILE A 200 7.78 -9.18 -13.25
N ILE A 201 7.73 -10.28 -13.98
CA ILE A 201 8.69 -11.38 -13.84
C ILE A 201 10.12 -10.92 -14.18
N SER A 202 10.28 -10.17 -15.26
CA SER A 202 11.58 -9.62 -15.66
C SER A 202 12.15 -8.67 -14.60
N GLU A 203 11.33 -7.81 -14.00
CA GLU A 203 11.75 -6.88 -12.93
C GLU A 203 12.33 -7.64 -11.71
N VAL A 204 11.77 -8.81 -11.41
CA VAL A 204 12.21 -9.66 -10.28
C VAL A 204 13.41 -10.54 -10.65
N LEU A 205 13.47 -11.12 -11.84
CA LEU A 205 14.49 -12.12 -12.20
C LEU A 205 15.74 -11.51 -12.87
N HIS A 206 15.56 -10.50 -13.70
CA HIS A 206 16.60 -10.00 -14.61
C HIS A 206 16.98 -8.55 -14.35
N GLY A 207 16.05 -7.76 -13.83
CA GLY A 207 16.25 -6.35 -13.47
C GLY A 207 15.17 -5.44 -14.03
N ALA A 208 15.11 -4.23 -13.49
CA ALA A 208 14.07 -3.25 -13.78
C ALA A 208 14.65 -1.91 -14.28
N ASP A 209 13.82 -1.16 -14.98
CA ASP A 209 14.10 0.21 -15.47
C ASP A 209 15.39 0.35 -16.30
N GLY A 210 15.71 -0.67 -17.10
CA GLY A 210 16.93 -0.70 -17.93
C GLY A 210 18.22 -0.97 -17.15
N THR A 211 18.10 -1.41 -15.90
CA THR A 211 19.22 -1.79 -15.03
C THR A 211 19.25 -3.30 -14.77
N GLU A 212 20.36 -3.80 -14.24
CA GLU A 212 20.48 -5.18 -13.72
C GLU A 212 20.01 -5.29 -12.25
N ILE A 213 19.41 -4.24 -11.69
CA ILE A 213 18.95 -4.22 -10.31
C ILE A 213 17.57 -4.85 -10.26
N ARG A 214 17.46 -5.93 -9.47
CA ARG A 214 16.24 -6.73 -9.35
C ARG A 214 15.37 -6.28 -8.19
N CYS A 215 14.07 -6.29 -8.41
CA CYS A 215 13.06 -6.08 -7.38
C CYS A 215 12.92 -7.33 -6.50
N GLY A 216 12.58 -7.14 -5.23
CA GLY A 216 12.39 -8.24 -4.28
C GLY A 216 10.97 -8.39 -3.75
N VAL A 217 10.05 -7.52 -4.17
CA VAL A 217 8.62 -7.62 -3.90
C VAL A 217 7.84 -7.15 -5.11
N ILE A 218 6.66 -7.73 -5.36
CA ILE A 218 5.70 -7.16 -6.31
C ILE A 218 4.79 -6.21 -5.54
N GLY A 219 5.00 -4.92 -5.73
CA GLY A 219 4.17 -3.87 -5.16
C GLY A 219 4.94 -2.58 -4.83
N GLU A 220 4.25 -1.53 -4.38
CA GLU A 220 2.81 -1.54 -4.11
C GLU A 220 1.96 -1.61 -5.39
N ILE A 221 1.06 -2.60 -5.45
CA ILE A 221 0.10 -2.73 -6.56
C ILE A 221 -1.10 -1.85 -6.28
N GLY A 222 -1.32 -0.86 -7.15
CA GLY A 222 -2.39 0.12 -7.00
C GLY A 222 -3.77 -0.41 -7.35
N CYS A 223 -4.69 -0.36 -6.40
CA CYS A 223 -6.11 -0.61 -6.63
C CYS A 223 -6.95 0.58 -6.14
N SER A 224 -7.59 1.29 -7.06
CA SER A 224 -8.57 2.33 -6.71
C SER A 224 -9.92 1.73 -6.27
N TRP A 225 -10.87 2.60 -5.93
CA TRP A 225 -12.25 2.17 -5.67
C TRP A 225 -13.25 3.06 -6.43
N PRO A 226 -14.15 2.48 -7.25
CA PRO A 226 -14.15 1.08 -7.71
C PRO A 226 -12.90 0.72 -8.50
N ILE A 227 -12.45 -0.54 -8.43
CA ILE A 227 -11.26 -0.98 -9.17
C ILE A 227 -11.48 -0.89 -10.70
N THR A 228 -10.56 -0.25 -11.39
CA THR A 228 -10.63 -0.03 -12.85
C THR A 228 -10.23 -1.27 -13.65
N ASP A 229 -10.56 -1.30 -14.94
CA ASP A 229 -10.17 -2.41 -15.82
C ASP A 229 -8.65 -2.53 -15.98
N SER A 230 -7.92 -1.41 -15.95
CA SER A 230 -6.45 -1.45 -16.03
C SER A 230 -5.85 -2.04 -14.76
N GLU A 231 -6.34 -1.63 -13.59
CA GLU A 231 -5.89 -2.14 -12.29
C GLU A 231 -6.25 -3.63 -12.12
N LYS A 232 -7.44 -4.07 -12.58
CA LYS A 232 -7.80 -5.50 -12.62
C LYS A 232 -6.79 -6.32 -13.44
N LYS A 233 -6.37 -5.83 -14.61
CA LYS A 233 -5.35 -6.51 -15.42
C LYS A 233 -4.00 -6.57 -14.72
N VAL A 234 -3.57 -5.51 -14.05
CA VAL A 234 -2.32 -5.48 -13.27
C VAL A 234 -2.41 -6.45 -12.09
N LEU A 235 -3.55 -6.50 -11.39
CA LEU A 235 -3.78 -7.42 -10.28
C LEU A 235 -3.76 -8.88 -10.73
N GLN A 236 -4.40 -9.20 -11.86
CA GLN A 236 -4.31 -10.54 -12.48
C GLN A 236 -2.87 -10.89 -12.89
N ALA A 237 -2.16 -9.95 -13.50
CA ALA A 237 -0.78 -10.14 -13.89
C ALA A 237 0.14 -10.39 -12.67
N THR A 238 -0.15 -9.71 -11.56
CA THR A 238 0.50 -9.90 -10.25
C THR A 238 0.28 -11.30 -9.72
N ALA A 239 -0.95 -11.82 -9.74
CA ALA A 239 -1.25 -13.18 -9.32
C ALA A 239 -0.50 -14.24 -10.15
N HIS A 240 -0.45 -14.06 -11.48
CA HIS A 240 0.30 -14.96 -12.36
C HIS A 240 1.80 -14.93 -12.06
N ALA A 241 2.39 -13.74 -11.92
CA ALA A 241 3.79 -13.59 -11.57
C ALA A 241 4.11 -14.20 -10.19
N GLN A 242 3.25 -13.96 -9.19
CA GLN A 242 3.40 -14.53 -7.85
C GLN A 242 3.34 -16.06 -7.87
N THR A 243 2.44 -16.63 -8.68
CA THR A 243 2.31 -18.09 -8.84
C THR A 243 3.57 -18.70 -9.44
N GLU A 244 4.18 -18.02 -10.42
CA GLU A 244 5.42 -18.49 -11.05
C GLU A 244 6.63 -18.35 -10.11
N LEU A 245 6.72 -17.22 -9.40
CA LEU A 245 7.92 -16.83 -8.64
C LEU A 245 7.92 -17.23 -7.17
N GLY A 246 6.75 -17.48 -6.57
CA GLY A 246 6.63 -17.68 -5.13
C GLY A 246 7.04 -16.45 -4.29
N CYS A 247 6.95 -15.26 -4.87
CA CYS A 247 7.46 -14.01 -4.32
C CYS A 247 6.47 -13.31 -3.36
N PRO A 248 6.94 -12.36 -2.53
CA PRO A 248 6.06 -11.49 -1.76
C PRO A 248 5.28 -10.52 -2.67
N VAL A 249 4.04 -10.23 -2.27
CA VAL A 249 3.16 -9.21 -2.87
C VAL A 249 2.73 -8.21 -1.80
N ILE A 250 2.58 -6.93 -2.16
CA ILE A 250 2.02 -5.86 -1.34
C ILE A 250 1.06 -4.99 -2.17
N ILE A 251 -0.10 -4.65 -1.61
CA ILE A 251 -1.22 -4.07 -2.33
C ILE A 251 -1.71 -2.80 -1.65
N HIS A 252 -1.87 -1.75 -2.44
CA HIS A 252 -2.52 -0.50 -2.07
C HIS A 252 -4.03 -0.58 -2.32
N PRO A 253 -4.89 -0.64 -1.28
CA PRO A 253 -6.33 -0.63 -1.49
C PRO A 253 -6.90 0.78 -1.66
N GLY A 254 -8.07 0.83 -2.31
CA GLY A 254 -8.94 1.99 -2.30
C GLY A 254 -9.38 2.36 -0.88
N ARG A 255 -10.05 3.51 -0.73
CA ARG A 255 -10.42 4.05 0.60
C ARG A 255 -11.75 3.50 1.13
N ASN A 256 -12.42 2.62 0.37
CA ASN A 256 -13.67 2.00 0.78
C ASN A 256 -13.39 0.73 1.61
N PRO A 257 -14.13 0.48 2.71
CA PRO A 257 -13.93 -0.71 3.55
C PRO A 257 -14.13 -2.05 2.82
N GLY A 258 -14.89 -2.06 1.72
CA GLY A 258 -15.06 -3.25 0.86
C GLY A 258 -13.91 -3.51 -0.11
N ALA A 259 -13.01 -2.54 -0.34
CA ALA A 259 -11.93 -2.67 -1.32
C ALA A 259 -10.93 -3.79 -0.98
N PRO A 260 -10.43 -3.91 0.28
CA PRO A 260 -9.50 -4.99 0.63
C PRO A 260 -10.06 -6.39 0.32
N ALA A 261 -11.31 -6.67 0.68
CA ALA A 261 -11.93 -7.97 0.46
C ALA A 261 -12.18 -8.27 -1.02
N GLU A 262 -12.58 -7.28 -1.82
CA GLU A 262 -12.70 -7.41 -3.28
C GLU A 262 -11.36 -7.76 -3.91
N ILE A 263 -10.29 -7.04 -3.54
CA ILE A 263 -8.96 -7.25 -4.10
C ILE A 263 -8.43 -8.65 -3.78
N VAL A 264 -8.58 -9.12 -2.53
CA VAL A 264 -8.15 -10.48 -2.15
C VAL A 264 -8.89 -11.54 -2.98
N ARG A 265 -10.20 -11.39 -3.19
CA ARG A 265 -10.98 -12.33 -4.03
C ARG A 265 -10.47 -12.35 -5.48
N LEU A 266 -10.29 -11.18 -6.08
CA LEU A 266 -9.78 -11.08 -7.45
C LEU A 266 -8.38 -11.68 -7.61
N LEU A 267 -7.51 -11.44 -6.62
CA LEU A 267 -6.16 -12.01 -6.60
C LEU A 267 -6.21 -13.55 -6.47
N GLN A 268 -7.04 -14.09 -5.58
CA GLN A 268 -7.23 -15.55 -5.42
C GLN A 268 -7.82 -16.21 -6.65
N GLU A 269 -8.83 -15.60 -7.27
CA GLU A 269 -9.45 -16.10 -8.51
C GLU A 269 -8.44 -16.20 -9.66
N ALA A 270 -7.45 -15.30 -9.69
CA ALA A 270 -6.33 -15.33 -10.64
C ALA A 270 -5.17 -16.26 -10.23
N GLY A 271 -5.28 -16.96 -9.10
CA GLY A 271 -4.30 -17.95 -8.61
C GLY A 271 -3.27 -17.42 -7.60
N GLY A 272 -3.40 -16.18 -7.14
CA GLY A 272 -2.46 -15.58 -6.20
C GLY A 272 -2.51 -16.22 -4.80
N ASP A 273 -1.37 -16.21 -4.13
CA ASP A 273 -1.18 -16.78 -2.79
C ASP A 273 -1.32 -15.70 -1.71
N ILE A 274 -2.48 -15.69 -1.05
CA ILE A 274 -2.80 -14.70 -0.03
C ILE A 274 -1.89 -14.79 1.20
N SER A 275 -1.36 -15.98 1.51
CA SER A 275 -0.40 -16.15 2.61
C SER A 275 0.95 -15.45 2.36
N LYS A 276 1.16 -14.93 1.13
CA LYS A 276 2.33 -14.17 0.69
C LYS A 276 1.98 -12.74 0.26
N THR A 277 0.79 -12.27 0.62
CA THR A 277 0.29 -10.96 0.24
C THR A 277 0.07 -10.08 1.47
N VAL A 278 0.59 -8.87 1.43
CA VAL A 278 0.29 -7.79 2.37
C VAL A 278 -0.83 -6.92 1.81
N MET A 279 -1.82 -6.61 2.65
CA MET A 279 -2.80 -5.57 2.39
C MET A 279 -2.44 -4.32 3.19
N SER A 280 -2.02 -3.27 2.47
CA SER A 280 -1.60 -1.97 3.02
C SER A 280 -2.77 -1.13 3.51
N HIS A 281 -2.46 -0.09 4.28
CA HIS A 281 -3.38 0.98 4.66
C HIS A 281 -4.67 0.53 5.36
N LEU A 282 -4.65 -0.59 6.10
CA LEU A 282 -5.85 -1.03 6.82
C LEU A 282 -6.27 -0.02 7.88
N ASP A 283 -5.31 0.70 8.45
CA ASP A 283 -5.55 1.69 9.50
C ASP A 283 -6.45 2.87 9.06
N ARG A 284 -6.51 3.19 7.76
CA ARG A 284 -7.42 4.22 7.22
C ARG A 284 -8.63 3.66 6.46
N THR A 285 -8.76 2.33 6.37
CA THR A 285 -9.70 1.69 5.43
C THR A 285 -10.74 0.83 6.14
N ILE A 286 -10.34 0.02 7.13
CA ILE A 286 -11.26 -0.81 7.90
C ILE A 286 -11.17 -0.39 9.38
N LEU A 287 -12.14 0.42 9.81
CA LEU A 287 -12.19 0.98 11.17
C LEU A 287 -13.08 0.18 12.12
N ASP A 288 -14.03 -0.59 11.57
CA ASP A 288 -14.88 -1.47 12.37
C ASP A 288 -14.15 -2.78 12.69
N ASN A 289 -14.16 -3.15 13.97
CA ASN A 289 -13.47 -4.35 14.44
C ASN A 289 -14.09 -5.65 13.88
N GLY A 290 -15.40 -5.69 13.66
CA GLY A 290 -16.08 -6.85 13.09
C GLY A 290 -15.65 -7.08 11.64
N GLU A 291 -15.73 -6.02 10.82
CA GLU A 291 -15.26 -6.05 9.43
C GLU A 291 -13.77 -6.39 9.33
N LEU A 292 -12.95 -5.86 10.24
CA LEU A 292 -11.51 -6.15 10.30
C LEU A 292 -11.26 -7.64 10.57
N LEU A 293 -11.99 -8.26 11.51
CA LEU A 293 -11.86 -9.68 11.80
C LEU A 293 -12.41 -10.57 10.68
N GLU A 294 -13.44 -10.14 9.97
CA GLU A 294 -13.92 -10.83 8.77
C GLU A 294 -12.88 -10.81 7.66
N PHE A 295 -12.24 -9.66 7.43
CA PHE A 295 -11.14 -9.54 6.47
C PHE A 295 -9.91 -10.36 6.89
N ALA A 296 -9.52 -10.31 8.17
CA ALA A 296 -8.35 -11.01 8.68
C ALA A 296 -8.41 -12.54 8.47
N LYS A 297 -9.61 -13.13 8.51
CA LYS A 297 -9.83 -14.56 8.20
C LYS A 297 -9.46 -14.95 6.77
N MET A 298 -9.38 -13.98 5.85
CA MET A 298 -8.97 -14.24 4.46
C MET A 298 -7.47 -14.56 4.33
N GLY A 299 -6.67 -14.29 5.38
CA GLY A 299 -5.33 -14.85 5.55
C GLY A 299 -4.17 -14.02 4.99
N SER A 300 -4.41 -12.78 4.57
CA SER A 300 -3.33 -11.86 4.17
C SER A 300 -2.55 -11.38 5.39
N TYR A 301 -1.40 -10.75 5.17
CA TYR A 301 -0.85 -9.86 6.20
C TYR A 301 -1.70 -8.58 6.28
N LEU A 302 -1.85 -8.09 7.50
CA LEU A 302 -2.58 -6.90 7.90
C LEU A 302 -1.56 -5.81 8.18
N GLU A 303 -1.48 -4.83 7.28
CA GLU A 303 -0.50 -3.76 7.41
C GLU A 303 -1.10 -2.47 7.97
N TYR A 304 -0.44 -1.97 9.01
CA TYR A 304 -0.65 -0.66 9.59
C TYR A 304 0.58 0.18 9.27
N ASP A 305 0.53 0.87 8.15
CA ASP A 305 1.69 1.55 7.55
C ASP A 305 1.63 3.07 7.69
N LEU A 306 0.60 3.68 8.27
CA LEU A 306 0.54 5.15 8.39
C LEU A 306 0.98 5.69 9.76
N PHE A 307 1.93 5.03 10.45
CA PHE A 307 2.46 5.56 11.72
C PHE A 307 3.09 6.95 11.53
N GLY A 308 2.74 7.88 12.43
CA GLY A 308 3.10 9.29 12.39
C GLY A 308 2.22 10.16 11.49
N MET A 309 1.22 9.60 10.79
CA MET A 309 0.26 10.36 10.00
C MET A 309 -1.05 10.59 10.78
N GLU A 310 -1.23 11.83 11.24
CA GLU A 310 -2.39 12.27 12.02
C GLU A 310 -2.94 13.58 11.43
N THR A 311 -3.75 13.46 10.37
CA THR A 311 -4.41 14.61 9.73
C THR A 311 -5.86 14.70 10.21
N LEU A 312 -6.34 15.89 10.55
CA LEU A 312 -7.74 16.07 10.91
C LEU A 312 -8.67 15.81 9.72
N ASN A 313 -8.30 16.32 8.54
CA ASN A 313 -9.06 16.14 7.31
C ASN A 313 -8.23 15.34 6.31
N TYR A 314 -8.61 14.09 6.07
CA TYR A 314 -7.98 13.27 5.04
C TYR A 314 -8.59 13.58 3.67
N ALA A 315 -7.83 14.23 2.78
CA ALA A 315 -8.34 14.76 1.51
C ALA A 315 -9.00 13.71 0.59
N TYR A 316 -8.63 12.43 0.70
CA TYR A 316 -9.21 11.35 -0.11
C TYR A 316 -10.45 10.70 0.51
N ASN A 317 -10.72 10.95 1.79
CA ASN A 317 -11.94 10.49 2.45
C ASN A 317 -12.22 11.35 3.69
N LEU A 318 -13.07 12.38 3.53
CA LEU A 318 -13.43 13.31 4.61
C LEU A 318 -14.30 12.68 5.71
N GLU A 319 -14.84 11.47 5.48
CA GLU A 319 -15.63 10.75 6.49
C GLU A 319 -14.74 9.95 7.45
N VAL A 320 -13.43 9.82 7.16
CA VAL A 320 -12.47 9.08 7.97
C VAL A 320 -11.72 10.04 8.89
N ASP A 321 -11.88 9.82 10.18
CA ASP A 321 -10.98 10.35 11.20
C ASP A 321 -9.68 9.54 11.17
N MET A 322 -8.58 10.14 10.71
CA MET A 322 -7.30 9.43 10.67
C MET A 322 -6.89 9.02 12.08
N PRO A 323 -6.60 7.72 12.33
CA PRO A 323 -6.18 7.30 13.65
C PRO A 323 -4.89 7.98 14.08
N SER A 324 -4.79 8.26 15.37
CA SER A 324 -3.51 8.55 16.01
C SER A 324 -2.65 7.29 16.14
N ASP A 325 -1.36 7.47 16.39
CA ASP A 325 -0.45 6.36 16.69
C ASP A 325 -0.90 5.56 17.92
N SER A 326 -1.52 6.22 18.90
CA SER A 326 -2.09 5.53 20.06
C SER A 326 -3.29 4.66 19.69
N GLN A 327 -4.12 5.07 18.71
CA GLN A 327 -5.22 4.26 18.19
C GLN A 327 -4.68 3.10 17.34
N ARG A 328 -3.66 3.32 16.50
CA ARG A 328 -2.99 2.23 15.77
C ARG A 328 -2.43 1.18 16.72
N VAL A 329 -1.68 1.56 17.76
CA VAL A 329 -1.19 0.60 18.78
C VAL A 329 -2.34 -0.16 19.46
N LYS A 330 -3.49 0.50 19.71
CA LYS A 330 -4.67 -0.17 20.27
C LYS A 330 -5.25 -1.21 19.29
N ALA A 331 -5.31 -0.89 18.00
CA ALA A 331 -5.76 -1.82 16.96
C ALA A 331 -4.82 -3.03 16.83
N LEU A 332 -3.50 -2.81 16.89
CA LEU A 332 -2.52 -3.91 16.91
C LEU A 332 -2.73 -4.82 18.13
N ALA A 333 -2.92 -4.25 19.32
CA ALA A 333 -3.17 -5.02 20.53
C ALA A 333 -4.47 -5.85 20.42
N PHE A 334 -5.51 -5.30 19.78
CA PHE A 334 -6.75 -6.01 19.50
C PHE A 334 -6.51 -7.20 18.55
N LEU A 335 -5.83 -7.00 17.42
CA LEU A 335 -5.52 -8.09 16.49
C LEU A 335 -4.67 -9.20 17.12
N VAL A 336 -3.70 -8.82 17.95
CA VAL A 336 -2.89 -9.76 18.75
C VAL A 336 -3.77 -10.57 19.70
N GLN A 337 -4.69 -9.92 20.44
CA GLN A 337 -5.62 -10.58 21.34
C GLN A 337 -6.54 -11.57 20.63
N GLU A 338 -6.93 -11.26 19.39
CA GLU A 338 -7.76 -12.10 18.52
C GLU A 338 -6.96 -13.20 17.78
N GLY A 339 -5.65 -13.31 18.03
CA GLY A 339 -4.80 -14.40 17.53
C GLY A 339 -4.15 -14.16 16.16
N TYR A 340 -4.14 -12.93 15.66
CA TYR A 340 -3.56 -12.58 14.35
C TYR A 340 -2.12 -12.07 14.43
N GLU A 341 -1.40 -12.28 15.54
CA GLU A 341 -0.03 -11.78 15.75
C GLU A 341 0.98 -12.23 14.68
N ASP A 342 0.74 -13.36 14.01
CA ASP A 342 1.57 -13.88 12.93
C ASP A 342 1.28 -13.22 11.57
N ASN A 343 0.24 -12.37 11.47
CA ASN A 343 -0.16 -11.75 10.22
C ASN A 343 -0.08 -10.22 10.28
N ILE A 344 0.55 -9.63 11.29
CA ILE A 344 0.67 -8.17 11.41
C ILE A 344 2.04 -7.71 10.89
N VAL A 345 2.04 -6.67 10.05
CA VAL A 345 3.24 -5.91 9.68
C VAL A 345 2.97 -4.41 9.81
N ILE A 346 4.02 -3.60 9.96
CA ILE A 346 3.88 -2.16 10.21
C ILE A 346 4.97 -1.36 9.50
N ALA A 347 4.64 -0.11 9.18
CA ALA A 347 5.56 0.84 8.58
C ALA A 347 5.09 2.29 8.79
N HIS A 348 5.77 3.23 8.12
CA HIS A 348 5.38 4.64 8.14
C HIS A 348 4.82 5.13 6.80
N ASP A 349 5.12 4.48 5.68
CA ASP A 349 4.74 4.98 4.35
C ASP A 349 5.18 6.45 4.20
N ILE A 350 6.46 6.76 4.48
CA ILE A 350 6.96 8.12 4.27
C ILE A 350 7.03 8.40 2.76
N HIS A 351 6.07 9.18 2.25
CA HIS A 351 5.98 9.60 0.83
C HIS A 351 6.04 11.12 0.61
N THR A 352 6.20 11.93 1.67
CA THR A 352 6.25 13.40 1.57
C THR A 352 7.39 14.02 2.39
N LYS A 353 7.89 15.18 1.94
CA LYS A 353 9.03 15.87 2.57
C LYS A 353 8.78 16.24 4.02
N ASN A 354 7.59 16.76 4.37
CA ASN A 354 7.25 17.22 5.72
C ASN A 354 7.30 16.11 6.79
N ARG A 355 7.38 14.84 6.37
CA ARG A 355 7.48 13.69 7.26
C ARG A 355 8.94 13.33 7.60
N LEU A 356 9.90 13.89 6.87
CA LEU A 356 11.32 13.84 7.22
C LEU A 356 11.63 14.76 8.42
N THR A 357 12.49 14.30 9.31
CA THR A 357 13.05 15.02 10.45
C THR A 357 13.72 16.35 10.07
N LYS A 358 14.34 16.44 8.89
CA LYS A 358 14.84 17.70 8.30
C LYS A 358 13.78 18.80 8.29
N TYR A 359 12.51 18.43 8.12
CA TYR A 359 11.36 19.33 8.06
C TYR A 359 10.48 19.27 9.32
N GLY A 360 10.99 18.72 10.43
CA GLY A 360 10.23 18.59 11.69
C GLY A 360 9.18 17.47 11.67
N GLY A 361 9.33 16.52 10.76
CA GLY A 361 8.59 15.26 10.72
C GLY A 361 9.17 14.20 11.65
N HIS A 362 8.56 13.02 11.67
CA HIS A 362 8.91 11.91 12.57
C HIS A 362 10.04 11.02 12.06
N GLY A 363 10.21 10.94 10.73
CA GLY A 363 11.24 10.16 10.06
C GLY A 363 11.14 8.64 10.23
N TYR A 364 12.02 7.93 9.53
CA TYR A 364 11.99 6.45 9.44
C TYR A 364 12.30 5.72 10.75
N SER A 365 12.83 6.43 11.77
CA SER A 365 13.12 5.84 13.09
C SER A 365 11.93 5.84 14.06
N HIS A 366 10.80 6.44 13.69
CA HIS A 366 9.72 6.72 14.62
C HIS A 366 9.15 5.46 15.28
N ILE A 367 8.90 4.40 14.50
CA ILE A 367 8.41 3.13 15.02
C ILE A 367 9.35 2.57 16.08
N LEU A 368 10.65 2.51 15.79
CA LEU A 368 11.64 1.94 16.70
C LEU A 368 11.82 2.79 17.97
N LYS A 369 11.88 4.12 17.82
CA LYS A 369 12.16 5.04 18.94
C LYS A 369 10.93 5.32 19.82
N ASN A 370 9.72 5.31 19.25
CA ASN A 370 8.52 5.80 19.94
C ASN A 370 7.40 4.77 20.02
N ILE A 371 7.10 4.08 18.91
CA ILE A 371 5.98 3.13 18.84
C ILE A 371 6.30 1.84 19.59
N VAL A 372 7.48 1.26 19.42
CA VAL A 372 7.88 0.04 20.15
C VAL A 372 7.80 0.24 21.67
N PRO A 373 8.36 1.31 22.27
CA PRO A 373 8.13 1.60 23.69
C PRO A 373 6.66 1.76 24.07
N LYS A 374 5.81 2.31 23.18
CA LYS A 374 4.37 2.46 23.41
C LYS A 374 3.65 1.11 23.36
N MET A 375 3.99 0.23 22.41
CA MET A 375 3.46 -1.14 22.28
C MET A 375 3.71 -1.93 23.57
N LEU A 376 4.95 -1.91 24.06
CA LEU A 376 5.34 -2.58 25.31
C LEU A 376 4.54 -2.05 26.52
N ARG A 377 4.41 -0.72 26.65
CA ARG A 377 3.57 -0.09 27.70
C ARG A 377 2.08 -0.40 27.57
N ARG A 378 1.63 -0.91 26.43
CA ARG A 378 0.23 -1.26 26.15
C ARG A 378 -0.02 -2.77 26.15
N GLY A 379 0.96 -3.57 26.56
CA GLY A 379 0.81 -5.00 26.78
C GLY A 379 1.12 -5.87 25.57
N ILE A 380 1.54 -5.30 24.43
CA ILE A 380 2.12 -6.07 23.34
C ILE A 380 3.55 -6.42 23.76
N ASN A 381 3.80 -7.68 24.11
CA ASN A 381 5.06 -8.10 24.72
C ASN A 381 6.20 -8.15 23.68
N GLN A 382 7.44 -8.35 24.15
CA GLN A 382 8.62 -8.33 23.28
C GLN A 382 8.57 -9.39 22.17
N THR A 383 8.10 -10.60 22.47
CA THR A 383 7.93 -11.67 21.47
C THR A 383 6.97 -11.24 20.36
N GLN A 384 5.87 -10.58 20.71
CA GLN A 384 4.90 -10.07 19.74
C GLN A 384 5.45 -8.91 18.91
N VAL A 385 6.21 -8.01 19.54
CA VAL A 385 6.93 -6.95 18.83
C VAL A 385 7.93 -7.54 17.83
N ASP A 386 8.67 -8.58 18.23
CA ASP A 386 9.65 -9.22 17.35
C ASP A 386 8.98 -10.01 16.23
N LYS A 387 7.81 -10.63 16.47
CA LYS A 387 6.97 -11.17 15.39
C LYS A 387 6.64 -10.10 14.35
N ILE A 388 6.11 -8.96 14.78
CA ILE A 388 5.67 -7.86 13.90
C ILE A 388 6.85 -7.27 13.10
N LEU A 389 8.01 -7.09 13.72
CA LEU A 389 9.14 -6.37 13.12
C LEU A 389 10.20 -7.26 12.49
N ILE A 390 10.23 -8.56 12.80
CA ILE A 390 11.30 -9.47 12.38
C ILE A 390 10.70 -10.73 11.74
N ASP A 391 9.93 -11.53 12.49
CA ASP A 391 9.54 -12.87 12.01
C ASP A 391 8.50 -12.81 10.88
N ASN A 392 7.51 -11.94 10.98
CA ASN A 392 6.48 -11.75 9.96
C ASN A 392 7.09 -11.19 8.66
N PRO A 393 7.86 -10.09 8.67
CA PRO A 393 8.56 -9.62 7.47
C PRO A 393 9.50 -10.68 6.89
N LYS A 394 10.23 -11.42 7.72
CA LYS A 394 11.11 -12.50 7.28
C LYS A 394 10.35 -13.59 6.52
N ARG A 395 9.26 -14.11 7.09
CA ARG A 395 8.41 -15.14 6.44
C ARG A 395 7.77 -14.59 5.16
N TRP A 396 7.28 -13.35 5.21
CA TRP A 396 6.67 -12.69 4.07
C TRP A 396 7.66 -12.49 2.92
N LEU A 397 8.86 -11.96 3.18
CA LEU A 397 9.82 -11.57 2.14
C LEU A 397 10.63 -12.74 1.54
N THR A 398 10.67 -13.89 2.20
CA THR A 398 11.43 -15.07 1.73
C THR A 398 10.77 -15.71 0.52
N PHE A 399 11.42 -15.79 -0.64
CA PHE A 399 10.87 -16.45 -1.82
C PHE A 399 10.67 -17.95 -1.58
N LYS A 400 9.56 -18.52 -2.09
CA LYS A 400 9.27 -19.96 -1.97
C LYS A 400 10.11 -20.81 -2.91
#